data_AF-A0AAP2DKQ5-F1
#
_entry.id   AF-A0AAP2DKQ5-F1
#
_cell.length_a   1.000
_cell.length_b   1.000
_cell.length_c   1.000
_cell.angle_alpha   90.00
_cell.angle_beta   90.00
_cell.angle_gamma   90.00
#
_symmetry.space_group_name_H-M   'P 1'
#
loop_
_entity.id
_entity.type
_entity.pdbx_description
1 polymer ?
#
loop_
_entity_poly.entity_id
_entity_poly.type
_entity_poly.pdbx_seq_one_letter_code
_entity_poly.pdbx_strand_id
1 'polypeptide(L)'
;MPIYMDRHNIPEEVSAEHVARMHQEDVKIEHLYGCKGITYWCDEKRNTAFCLIHAPNKKALEDMHAHAHGDLPHEIIEVDPAIVESFLGRIEDPKNTKNTPINIIDESAFRTLMAIKIEKGVSKNTDREELSKEIKRIYQSLGDIITKHKGRPVKQKDDSILASFDSVTNAIVCTRESQSVLDSGSNAFNLKIKIGLSAGDPVNTKSSLFEDTVKMSKYLSEISHGHITVTSEVKELFESENFNTTIDKSIGVIDPNTEKFLKALMDYFEKEWNNPELNVEKLSAGLGLSKSQTNRKLRSLTDKSPNQFIQEVRLQNSLASIKSNTKTVSEIAYESGFASPTYFSRAFKKRFGISPKKFAIDYTEVFR
;
A
#
# COMPACT_ATOMS: atom_id res chain seq x y z
N MET A 1 15.00 18.63 11.33
CA MET A 1 15.87 18.06 10.29
C MET A 1 15.10 16.93 9.64
N PRO A 2 14.90 16.93 8.32
CA PRO A 2 14.18 15.85 7.64
C PRO A 2 14.89 14.50 7.82
N ILE A 3 14.15 13.42 7.59
CA ILE A 3 14.66 12.05 7.58
C ILE A 3 14.56 11.54 6.15
N TYR A 4 15.62 10.91 5.68
CA TYR A 4 15.68 10.27 4.38
C TYR A 4 15.83 8.77 4.57
N MET A 5 15.18 8.01 3.68
CA MET A 5 15.51 6.61 3.46
C MET A 5 16.14 6.47 2.09
N ASP A 6 17.35 5.93 2.07
CA ASP A 6 18.03 5.60 0.83
C ASP A 6 17.92 4.12 0.50
N ARG A 7 18.25 3.78 -0.74
CA ARG A 7 18.34 2.43 -1.24
C ARG A 7 19.67 2.22 -1.95
N HIS A 8 20.32 1.11 -1.62
CA HIS A 8 21.47 0.57 -2.33
C HIS A 8 21.10 -0.80 -2.92
N ASN A 9 21.46 -1.02 -4.17
CA ASN A 9 21.57 -2.38 -4.71
C ASN A 9 23.00 -2.83 -4.42
N ILE A 10 23.15 -3.91 -3.67
CA ILE A 10 24.46 -4.43 -3.27
C ILE A 10 24.85 -5.61 -4.18
N PRO A 11 26.13 -5.80 -4.54
CA PRO A 11 26.58 -7.01 -5.24
C PRO A 11 26.30 -8.30 -4.46
N GLU A 12 26.19 -9.44 -5.14
CA GLU A 12 25.91 -10.76 -4.53
C GLU A 12 26.97 -11.18 -3.49
N GLU A 13 28.18 -10.65 -3.59
CA GLU A 13 29.28 -10.95 -2.67
C GLU A 13 29.25 -10.11 -1.38
N VAL A 14 28.36 -9.13 -1.27
CA VAL A 14 28.25 -8.22 -0.12
C VAL A 14 27.38 -8.84 0.97
N SER A 15 27.98 -9.06 2.15
CA SER A 15 27.26 -9.52 3.34
C SER A 15 26.71 -8.36 4.19
N ALA A 16 25.83 -8.67 5.13
CA ALA A 16 25.34 -7.74 6.14
C ALA A 16 26.48 -7.14 6.99
N GLU A 17 27.60 -7.87 7.17
CA GLU A 17 28.79 -7.34 7.83
C GLU A 17 29.44 -6.21 7.00
N HIS A 18 29.46 -6.35 5.67
CA HIS A 18 29.99 -5.31 4.80
C HIS A 18 29.11 -4.04 4.87
N VAL A 19 27.79 -4.20 4.80
CA VAL A 19 26.83 -3.09 4.95
C VAL A 19 27.00 -2.41 6.31
N ALA A 20 27.15 -3.18 7.39
CA ALA A 20 27.39 -2.66 8.74
C ALA A 20 28.66 -1.80 8.81
N ARG A 21 29.73 -2.22 8.11
CA ARG A 21 30.98 -1.47 8.02
C ARG A 21 30.82 -0.17 7.25
N MET A 22 30.15 -0.20 6.09
CA MET A 22 29.87 1.01 5.31
C MET A 22 29.08 2.03 6.13
N HIS A 23 28.01 1.59 6.80
CA HIS A 23 27.23 2.42 7.71
C HIS A 23 28.09 3.02 8.83
N GLN A 24 29.06 2.27 9.36
CA GLN A 24 29.98 2.79 10.35
C GLN A 24 30.94 3.85 9.79
N GLU A 25 31.40 3.71 8.54
CA GLU A 25 32.21 4.75 7.88
C GLU A 25 31.41 6.05 7.68
N ASP A 26 30.12 5.96 7.34
CA ASP A 26 29.23 7.12 7.28
C ASP A 26 29.14 7.83 8.64
N VAL A 27 28.88 7.08 9.72
CA VAL A 27 28.74 7.61 11.08
C VAL A 27 30.02 8.32 11.56
N LYS A 28 31.21 7.89 11.13
CA LYS A 28 32.47 8.56 11.51
C LYS A 28 32.55 10.00 10.98
N ILE A 29 31.94 10.28 9.84
CA ILE A 29 32.06 11.57 9.14
C ILE A 29 30.75 12.36 9.06
N GLU A 30 29.63 11.81 9.56
CA GLU A 30 28.29 12.39 9.45
C GLU A 30 28.20 13.86 9.92
N HIS A 31 28.96 14.21 10.96
CA HIS A 31 29.02 15.54 11.55
C HIS A 31 29.57 16.61 10.58
N LEU A 32 30.43 16.23 9.61
CA LEU A 32 30.97 17.14 8.60
C LEU A 32 29.91 17.59 7.60
N TYR A 33 28.84 16.81 7.46
CA TYR A 33 27.75 17.04 6.50
C TYR A 33 26.44 17.47 7.19
N GLY A 34 26.44 17.56 8.52
CA GLY A 34 25.23 17.78 9.31
C GLY A 34 24.24 16.61 9.22
N CYS A 35 24.73 15.43 8.84
CA CYS A 35 23.96 14.19 8.77
C CYS A 35 24.00 13.46 10.12
N LYS A 36 23.08 12.52 10.30
CA LYS A 36 23.09 11.57 11.41
C LYS A 36 22.49 10.24 10.99
N GLY A 37 23.29 9.20 10.93
CA GLY A 37 22.84 7.82 10.71
C GLY A 37 21.92 7.38 11.85
N ILE A 38 20.76 6.82 11.51
CA ILE A 38 19.77 6.37 12.50
C ILE A 38 19.78 4.84 12.60
N THR A 39 19.59 4.16 11.47
CA THR A 39 19.65 2.70 11.38
C THR A 39 19.72 2.22 9.93
N TYR A 40 19.85 0.92 9.72
CA TYR A 40 19.82 0.30 8.40
C TYR A 40 19.11 -1.07 8.39
N TRP A 41 18.84 -1.55 7.17
CA TRP A 41 18.34 -2.88 6.84
C TRP A 41 19.17 -3.47 5.71
N CYS A 42 19.36 -4.79 5.73
CA CYS A 42 20.12 -5.53 4.74
C CYS A 42 19.36 -6.80 4.38
N ASP A 43 19.23 -7.07 3.07
CA ASP A 43 18.68 -8.31 2.54
C ASP A 43 19.69 -8.91 1.56
N GLU A 44 20.52 -9.82 2.06
CA GLU A 44 21.53 -10.52 1.24
C GLU A 44 20.89 -11.37 0.13
N LYS A 45 19.65 -11.85 0.33
CA LYS A 45 18.97 -12.68 -0.69
C LYS A 45 18.46 -11.84 -1.84
N ARG A 46 18.03 -10.61 -1.56
CA ARG A 46 17.51 -9.67 -2.56
C ARG A 46 18.55 -8.67 -3.03
N ASN A 47 19.76 -8.73 -2.49
CA ASN A 47 20.84 -7.82 -2.85
C ASN A 47 20.46 -6.35 -2.66
N THR A 48 19.79 -6.04 -1.54
CA THR A 48 19.37 -4.68 -1.20
C THR A 48 19.79 -4.26 0.21
N ALA A 49 20.13 -2.98 0.36
CA ALA A 49 20.34 -2.34 1.64
C ALA A 49 19.62 -0.99 1.67
N PHE A 50 19.17 -0.58 2.86
CA PHE A 50 18.49 0.69 3.07
C PHE A 50 19.02 1.34 4.34
N CYS A 51 19.41 2.61 4.28
CA CYS A 51 19.77 3.39 5.46
C CYS A 51 18.69 4.44 5.75
N LEU A 52 18.45 4.67 7.04
CA LEU A 52 17.60 5.75 7.54
C LEU A 52 18.52 6.80 8.18
N ILE A 53 18.48 8.01 7.64
CA ILE A 53 19.46 9.05 7.95
C ILE A 53 18.75 10.38 8.12
N HIS A 54 19.07 11.13 9.18
CA HIS A 54 18.76 12.55 9.20
C HIS A 54 19.75 13.31 8.35
N ALA A 55 19.29 14.18 7.45
CA ALA A 55 20.18 15.06 6.70
C ALA A 55 19.55 16.45 6.50
N PRO A 56 20.34 17.50 6.24
CA PRO A 56 19.81 18.82 5.91
C PRO A 56 19.05 18.83 4.58
N ASN A 57 19.50 18.02 3.62
CA ASN A 57 18.92 17.82 2.31
C ASN A 57 19.53 16.55 1.66
N LYS A 58 18.96 16.12 0.52
CA LYS A 58 19.43 14.95 -0.25
C LYS A 58 20.91 15.03 -0.64
N LYS A 59 21.39 16.23 -1.02
CA LYS A 59 22.77 16.42 -1.48
C LYS A 59 23.80 16.18 -0.38
N ALA A 60 23.51 16.62 0.85
CA ALA A 60 24.38 16.38 2.00
C ALA A 60 24.55 14.87 2.31
N LEU A 61 23.48 14.10 2.15
CA LEU A 61 23.50 12.64 2.29
C LEU A 61 24.36 11.99 1.20
N GLU A 62 24.17 12.38 -0.07
CA GLU A 62 24.99 11.89 -1.20
C GLU A 62 26.48 12.23 -1.03
N ASP A 63 26.79 13.46 -0.61
CA ASP A 63 28.17 13.91 -0.39
C ASP A 63 28.83 13.19 0.78
N MET A 64 28.06 12.81 1.80
CA MET A 64 28.53 11.98 2.91
C MET A 64 28.93 10.59 2.43
N HIS A 65 28.04 9.86 1.75
CA HIS A 65 28.36 8.52 1.23
C HIS A 65 29.53 8.54 0.24
N ALA A 66 29.57 9.54 -0.65
CA ALA A 66 30.66 9.73 -1.60
C ALA A 66 32.02 9.89 -0.90
N HIS A 67 32.06 10.59 0.24
CA HIS A 67 33.28 10.72 1.03
C HIS A 67 33.59 9.44 1.80
N ALA A 68 32.60 8.85 2.48
CA ALA A 68 32.80 7.71 3.37
C ALA A 68 33.33 6.47 2.65
N HIS A 69 32.70 6.11 1.53
CA HIS A 69 33.02 4.87 0.82
C HIS A 69 32.85 4.96 -0.71
N GLY A 70 32.26 6.04 -1.23
CA GLY A 70 32.15 6.28 -2.69
C GLY A 70 30.92 5.65 -3.35
N ASP A 71 30.17 4.81 -2.63
CA ASP A 71 28.96 4.18 -3.17
C ASP A 71 27.75 5.08 -2.96
N LEU A 72 27.25 5.66 -4.04
CA LEU A 72 26.06 6.48 -3.99
C LEU A 72 24.79 5.61 -3.94
N PRO A 73 23.77 6.04 -3.18
CA PRO A 73 22.47 5.39 -3.20
C PRO A 73 21.82 5.51 -4.57
N HIS A 74 21.06 4.49 -4.94
CA HIS A 74 20.31 4.43 -6.20
C HIS A 74 19.03 5.26 -6.13
N GLU A 75 18.40 5.29 -4.96
CA GLU A 75 17.19 6.08 -4.69
C GLU A 75 17.29 6.70 -3.30
N ILE A 76 16.74 7.91 -3.15
CA ILE A 76 16.62 8.60 -1.86
C ILE A 76 15.26 9.28 -1.81
N ILE A 77 14.48 8.97 -0.79
CA ILE A 77 13.19 9.60 -0.52
C ILE A 77 13.16 10.22 0.87
N GLU A 78 12.43 11.33 1.02
CA GLU A 78 12.13 11.88 2.35
C GLU A 78 10.99 11.09 2.99
N VAL A 79 11.12 10.76 4.27
CA VAL A 79 10.18 9.88 4.97
C VAL A 79 9.74 10.45 6.32
N ASP A 80 8.51 10.12 6.70
CA ASP A 80 8.01 10.37 8.06
C ASP A 80 8.39 9.19 8.97
N PRO A 81 9.08 9.42 10.10
CA PRO A 81 9.55 8.36 10.98
C PRO A 81 8.42 7.50 11.56
N ALA A 82 7.25 8.09 11.86
CA ALA A 82 6.11 7.32 12.35
C ALA A 82 5.54 6.39 11.27
N ILE A 83 5.61 6.81 10.00
CA ILE A 83 5.25 5.95 8.87
C ILE A 83 6.27 4.82 8.70
N VAL A 84 7.58 5.12 8.73
CA VAL A 84 8.64 4.12 8.67
C VAL A 84 8.47 3.08 9.77
N GLU A 85 8.28 3.51 11.02
CA GLU A 85 8.06 2.61 12.16
C GLU A 85 6.83 1.72 11.95
N SER A 86 5.72 2.27 11.43
CA SER A 86 4.50 1.48 11.21
C SER A 86 4.68 0.35 10.17
N PHE A 87 5.55 0.54 9.18
CA PHE A 87 5.85 -0.49 8.18
C PHE A 87 6.97 -1.44 8.64
N LEU A 88 8.08 -0.88 9.10
CA LEU A 88 9.32 -1.62 9.34
C LEU A 88 9.46 -2.12 10.77
N GLY A 89 8.72 -1.54 11.72
CA GLY A 89 8.67 -1.95 13.13
C GLY A 89 9.71 -1.29 14.02
N ARG A 90 10.65 -0.53 13.45
CA ARG A 90 11.67 0.24 14.18
C ARG A 90 12.20 1.39 13.34
N ILE A 91 12.75 2.39 14.02
CA ILE A 91 13.54 3.48 13.42
C ILE A 91 14.92 3.60 14.06
N GLU A 92 15.24 2.74 15.02
CA GLU A 92 16.54 2.69 15.69
C GLU A 92 17.18 1.31 15.49
N ASP A 93 18.49 1.24 15.72
CA ASP A 93 19.22 -0.02 15.72
C ASP A 93 18.70 -0.98 16.79
N PRO A 94 18.48 -2.27 16.44
CA PRO A 94 18.22 -3.29 17.44
C PRO A 94 19.47 -3.46 18.33
N LYS A 95 19.26 -3.79 19.60
CA LYS A 95 20.36 -3.98 20.54
C LYS A 95 21.31 -5.07 20.04
N ASN A 96 22.61 -4.76 20.04
CA ASN A 96 23.64 -5.75 19.72
C ASN A 96 23.66 -6.85 20.78
N THR A 97 23.23 -8.05 20.40
CA THR A 97 23.19 -9.23 21.28
C THR A 97 24.43 -10.13 21.14
N LYS A 98 25.31 -9.86 20.17
CA LYS A 98 26.43 -10.74 19.78
C LYS A 98 27.80 -10.33 20.33
N ASN A 99 27.88 -9.30 21.20
CA ASN A 99 29.15 -8.78 21.75
C ASN A 99 30.22 -8.48 20.69
N THR A 100 29.81 -8.19 19.46
CA THR A 100 30.71 -7.77 18.38
C THR A 100 30.96 -6.27 18.44
N PRO A 101 32.15 -5.77 18.03
CA PRO A 101 32.45 -4.33 18.03
C PRO A 101 31.52 -3.53 17.12
N ILE A 102 30.97 -4.18 16.08
CA ILE A 102 30.04 -3.62 15.10
C ILE A 102 28.69 -4.32 15.28
N ASN A 103 27.60 -3.55 15.28
CA ASN A 103 26.25 -4.08 15.31
C ASN A 103 25.85 -4.53 13.90
N ILE A 104 25.90 -5.83 13.63
CA ILE A 104 25.54 -6.40 12.33
C ILE A 104 24.04 -6.71 12.32
N ILE A 105 23.30 -6.00 11.47
CA ILE A 105 21.85 -6.14 11.31
C ILE A 105 21.58 -6.90 10.01
N ASP A 106 21.22 -8.18 10.15
CA ASP A 106 20.73 -9.02 9.07
C ASP A 106 19.20 -9.08 9.14
N GLU A 107 18.58 -7.94 8.81
CA GLU A 107 17.13 -7.79 8.77
C GLU A 107 16.74 -7.12 7.46
N SER A 108 15.93 -7.82 6.66
CA SER A 108 15.38 -7.28 5.42
C SER A 108 14.38 -6.16 5.71
N ALA A 109 14.37 -5.12 4.87
CA ALA A 109 13.32 -4.11 4.85
C ALA A 109 12.10 -4.53 4.00
N PHE A 110 12.20 -5.64 3.27
CA PHE A 110 11.13 -6.17 2.44
C PHE A 110 9.92 -6.52 3.31
N ARG A 111 8.71 -6.17 2.86
CA ARG A 111 7.48 -6.44 3.63
C ARG A 111 6.41 -7.03 2.73
N THR A 112 5.61 -7.90 3.33
CA THR A 112 4.31 -8.29 2.79
C THR A 112 3.27 -7.33 3.33
N LEU A 113 2.59 -6.61 2.44
CA LEU A 113 1.53 -5.68 2.78
C LEU A 113 0.16 -6.28 2.49
N MET A 114 -0.73 -6.16 3.46
CA MET A 114 -2.11 -6.62 3.38
C MET A 114 -3.05 -5.41 3.41
N ALA A 115 -3.87 -5.27 2.37
CA ALA A 115 -4.99 -4.35 2.36
C ALA A 115 -6.30 -5.11 2.61
N ILE A 116 -7.07 -4.68 3.59
CA ILE A 116 -8.39 -5.23 3.91
C ILE A 116 -9.45 -4.17 3.67
N LYS A 117 -10.43 -4.51 2.84
CA LYS A 117 -11.59 -3.68 2.52
C LYS A 117 -12.87 -4.38 2.94
N ILE A 118 -13.75 -3.64 3.61
CA ILE A 118 -15.09 -4.13 3.96
C ILE A 118 -16.07 -3.57 2.95
N GLU A 119 -16.72 -4.45 2.21
CA GLU A 119 -17.77 -4.08 1.26
C GLU A 119 -19.15 -4.48 1.77
N LYS A 120 -20.11 -3.56 1.62
CA LYS A 120 -21.51 -3.84 1.92
C LYS A 120 -22.21 -4.43 0.70
N GLY A 121 -22.87 -5.57 0.89
CA GLY A 121 -23.76 -6.15 -0.11
C GLY A 121 -25.01 -5.30 -0.36
N VAL A 122 -25.77 -5.65 -1.40
CA VAL A 122 -27.02 -4.96 -1.74
C VAL A 122 -28.08 -5.30 -0.69
N SER A 123 -28.45 -4.32 0.15
CA SER A 123 -29.58 -4.42 1.09
C SER A 123 -30.36 -3.09 1.14
N LYS A 124 -31.70 -3.17 1.15
CA LYS A 124 -32.61 -2.03 0.93
C LYS A 124 -33.01 -1.27 2.20
N ASN A 125 -32.77 -1.82 3.38
CA ASN A 125 -33.03 -1.14 4.65
C ASN A 125 -31.91 -1.51 5.62
N THR A 126 -31.14 -0.52 6.03
CA THR A 126 -30.06 -0.69 7.00
C THR A 126 -30.08 0.52 7.90
N ASP A 127 -30.28 0.28 9.19
CA ASP A 127 -29.99 1.29 10.18
C ASP A 127 -28.50 1.66 10.05
N ARG A 128 -28.23 2.94 9.77
CA ARG A 128 -26.87 3.44 9.56
C ARG A 128 -26.06 3.42 10.84
N GLU A 129 -26.71 3.65 11.97
CA GLU A 129 -26.04 3.68 13.25
C GLU A 129 -25.60 2.27 13.65
N GLU A 130 -26.49 1.29 13.48
CA GLU A 130 -26.18 -0.12 13.71
C GLU A 130 -25.09 -0.64 12.76
N LEU A 131 -25.16 -0.29 11.48
CA LEU A 131 -24.10 -0.60 10.50
C LEU A 131 -22.77 0.02 10.90
N SER A 132 -22.77 1.28 11.35
CA SER A 132 -21.53 1.94 11.77
C SER A 132 -20.93 1.27 13.00
N LYS A 133 -21.75 0.83 13.96
CA LYS A 133 -21.29 0.10 15.16
C LYS A 133 -20.69 -1.25 14.77
N GLU A 134 -21.35 -1.97 13.87
CA GLU A 134 -20.88 -3.27 13.39
C GLU A 134 -19.57 -3.16 12.61
N ILE A 135 -19.46 -2.18 11.70
CA ILE A 135 -18.21 -1.91 10.97
C ILE A 135 -17.08 -1.56 11.95
N LYS A 136 -17.33 -0.73 12.97
CA LYS A 136 -16.34 -0.40 14.01
C LYS A 136 -15.89 -1.64 14.77
N ARG A 137 -16.83 -2.53 15.15
CA ARG A 137 -16.52 -3.82 15.78
C ARG A 137 -15.62 -4.70 14.91
N ILE A 138 -15.94 -4.83 13.62
CA ILE A 138 -15.15 -5.61 12.66
C ILE A 138 -13.74 -5.02 12.53
N TYR A 139 -13.60 -3.69 12.38
CA TYR A 139 -12.29 -3.05 12.30
C TYR A 139 -11.44 -3.30 13.56
N GLN A 140 -12.04 -3.26 14.74
CA GLN A 140 -11.35 -3.59 15.99
C GLN A 140 -10.88 -5.05 16.01
N SER A 141 -11.77 -6.01 15.70
CA SER A 141 -11.40 -7.42 15.65
C SER A 141 -10.31 -7.71 14.62
N LEU A 142 -10.35 -7.06 13.45
CA LEU A 142 -9.31 -7.19 12.45
C LEU A 142 -7.97 -6.64 12.94
N GLY A 143 -7.95 -5.51 13.65
CA GLY A 143 -6.74 -4.96 14.27
C GLY A 143 -6.12 -5.93 15.30
N ASP A 144 -6.97 -6.57 16.12
CA ASP A 144 -6.53 -7.57 17.10
C ASP A 144 -5.95 -8.82 16.41
N ILE A 145 -6.60 -9.30 15.33
CA ILE A 145 -6.13 -10.45 14.54
C ILE A 145 -4.78 -10.13 13.88
N ILE A 146 -4.63 -8.94 13.28
CA ILE A 146 -3.37 -8.50 12.67
C ILE A 146 -2.26 -8.54 13.71
N THR A 147 -2.49 -7.98 14.90
CA THR A 147 -1.50 -7.93 15.98
C THR A 147 -1.18 -9.34 16.51
N LYS A 148 -2.20 -10.19 16.68
CA LYS A 148 -2.05 -11.60 17.08
C LYS A 148 -1.13 -12.37 16.14
N HIS A 149 -1.21 -12.09 14.84
CA HIS A 149 -0.35 -12.69 13.81
C HIS A 149 0.91 -11.87 13.53
N LYS A 150 1.39 -11.07 14.49
CA LYS A 150 2.63 -10.27 14.41
C LYS A 150 2.66 -9.27 13.25
N GLY A 151 1.50 -8.91 12.71
CA GLY A 151 1.36 -7.81 11.75
C GLY A 151 1.31 -6.47 12.46
N ARG A 152 1.66 -5.42 11.73
CA ARG A 152 1.63 -4.03 12.19
C ARG A 152 0.59 -3.24 11.39
N PRO A 153 -0.47 -2.72 12.03
CA PRO A 153 -1.39 -1.81 11.37
C PRO A 153 -0.67 -0.53 10.93
N VAL A 154 -0.83 -0.17 9.66
CA VAL A 154 -0.26 1.05 9.09
C VAL A 154 -1.31 2.16 9.16
N LYS A 155 -0.93 3.31 9.73
CA LYS A 155 -1.81 4.48 9.78
C LYS A 155 -2.04 5.02 8.37
N GLN A 156 -3.31 5.04 7.94
CA GLN A 156 -3.72 5.70 6.71
C GLN A 156 -5.10 6.35 6.85
N LYS A 157 -5.38 7.37 6.03
CA LYS A 157 -6.64 8.14 6.02
C LYS A 157 -7.73 7.51 5.12
N ASP A 158 -7.60 6.23 4.82
CA ASP A 158 -8.42 5.52 3.85
C ASP A 158 -9.43 4.60 4.56
N ASP A 159 -10.50 4.22 3.86
CA ASP A 159 -11.55 3.32 4.36
C ASP A 159 -11.15 1.83 4.21
N SER A 160 -9.84 1.57 4.16
CA SER A 160 -9.23 0.23 4.17
C SER A 160 -8.29 0.11 5.37
N ILE A 161 -8.13 -1.11 5.91
CA ILE A 161 -7.00 -1.40 6.79
C ILE A 161 -5.81 -1.73 5.91
N LEU A 162 -4.65 -1.17 6.23
CA LEU A 162 -3.37 -1.59 5.70
C LEU A 162 -2.55 -2.17 6.85
N ALA A 163 -1.91 -3.31 6.62
CA ALA A 163 -1.03 -3.94 7.59
C ALA A 163 0.27 -4.39 6.93
N SER A 164 1.37 -4.28 7.67
CA SER A 164 2.70 -4.70 7.27
C SER A 164 3.12 -5.95 8.03
N PHE A 165 3.69 -6.91 7.32
CA PHE A 165 4.22 -8.15 7.86
C PHE A 165 5.66 -8.36 7.37
N ASP A 166 6.53 -8.79 8.26
CA ASP A 166 7.90 -9.25 7.95
C ASP A 166 7.93 -10.70 7.43
N SER A 167 6.95 -11.52 7.79
CA SER A 167 6.75 -12.88 7.27
C SER A 167 5.48 -12.98 6.46
N VAL A 168 5.59 -13.55 5.25
CA VAL A 168 4.41 -13.80 4.41
C VAL A 168 3.54 -14.92 4.99
N THR A 169 4.12 -15.87 5.72
CA THR A 169 3.38 -16.93 6.42
C THR A 169 2.39 -16.33 7.41
N ASN A 170 2.86 -15.40 8.25
CA ASN A 170 2.02 -14.68 9.19
C ASN A 170 0.90 -13.91 8.49
N ALA A 171 1.22 -13.24 7.39
CA ALA A 171 0.22 -12.52 6.59
C ALA A 171 -0.86 -13.49 6.04
N ILE A 172 -0.47 -14.62 5.45
CA ILE A 172 -1.42 -15.60 4.90
C ILE A 172 -2.30 -16.22 6.00
N VAL A 173 -1.75 -16.60 7.14
CA VAL A 173 -2.55 -17.11 8.27
C VAL A 173 -3.52 -16.05 8.79
N CYS A 174 -3.07 -14.80 8.89
CA CYS A 174 -3.91 -13.66 9.26
C CYS A 174 -5.11 -13.49 8.30
N THR A 175 -4.94 -13.69 6.99
CA THR A 175 -6.07 -13.58 6.04
C THR A 175 -7.19 -14.56 6.33
N ARG A 176 -6.85 -15.80 6.73
CA ARG A 176 -7.81 -16.87 6.98
C ARG A 176 -8.65 -16.57 8.21
N GLU A 177 -8.00 -16.14 9.29
CA GLU A 177 -8.70 -15.74 10.52
C GLU A 177 -9.50 -14.45 10.32
N SER A 178 -9.03 -13.54 9.48
CA SER A 178 -9.78 -12.32 9.16
C SER A 178 -11.14 -12.60 8.50
N GLN A 179 -11.25 -13.67 7.71
CA GLN A 179 -12.52 -14.03 7.06
C GLN A 179 -13.57 -14.53 8.07
N SER A 180 -13.17 -15.24 9.13
CA SER A 180 -14.10 -15.78 10.14
C SER A 180 -14.73 -14.71 11.05
N VAL A 181 -14.21 -13.47 11.00
CA VAL A 181 -14.81 -12.32 11.71
C VAL A 181 -16.27 -12.10 11.28
N LEU A 182 -16.59 -12.37 10.02
CA LEU A 182 -17.95 -12.24 9.49
C LEU A 182 -18.85 -13.43 9.84
N ASP A 183 -18.28 -14.61 10.07
CA ASP A 183 -19.05 -15.82 10.45
C ASP A 183 -19.58 -15.74 11.89
N SER A 184 -18.96 -14.88 12.69
CA SER A 184 -19.23 -14.71 14.12
C SER A 184 -20.44 -13.81 14.43
N GLY A 185 -21.04 -13.16 13.42
CA GLY A 185 -22.16 -12.23 13.57
C GLY A 185 -23.32 -12.59 12.62
N SER A 186 -24.57 -12.35 13.05
CA SER A 186 -25.71 -12.46 12.14
C SER A 186 -25.50 -11.46 11.00
N ASN A 187 -25.30 -11.94 9.77
CA ASN A 187 -24.91 -11.10 8.64
C ASN A 187 -26.11 -10.29 8.09
N ALA A 188 -26.79 -9.53 8.95
CA ALA A 188 -27.94 -8.68 8.64
C ALA A 188 -27.60 -7.61 7.58
N PHE A 189 -26.32 -7.24 7.49
CA PHE A 189 -25.83 -6.22 6.56
C PHE A 189 -25.18 -6.77 5.30
N ASN A 190 -25.07 -8.10 5.15
CA ASN A 190 -24.42 -8.78 4.03
C ASN A 190 -23.02 -8.20 3.74
N LEU A 191 -22.22 -8.01 4.79
CA LEU A 191 -20.86 -7.51 4.69
C LEU A 191 -19.95 -8.58 4.12
N LYS A 192 -18.92 -8.16 3.39
CA LYS A 192 -17.88 -9.00 2.81
C LYS A 192 -16.51 -8.40 3.10
N ILE A 193 -15.58 -9.23 3.52
CA ILE A 193 -14.17 -8.85 3.67
C ILE A 193 -13.44 -9.24 2.39
N LYS A 194 -12.76 -8.27 1.80
CA LYS A 194 -11.92 -8.40 0.62
C LYS A 194 -10.48 -8.09 1.01
N ILE A 195 -9.56 -9.00 0.69
CA ILE A 195 -8.16 -8.90 1.11
C ILE A 195 -7.26 -8.97 -0.12
N GLY A 196 -6.34 -8.03 -0.23
CA GLY A 196 -5.28 -8.03 -1.22
C GLY A 196 -3.91 -8.06 -0.56
N LEU A 197 -3.01 -8.92 -1.04
CA LEU A 197 -1.62 -8.96 -0.58
C LEU A 197 -0.64 -8.74 -1.72
N SER A 198 0.36 -7.92 -1.45
CA SER A 198 1.52 -7.71 -2.31
C SER A 198 2.75 -7.60 -1.43
N ALA A 199 3.93 -7.93 -1.95
CA ALA A 199 5.17 -7.79 -1.22
C ALA A 199 6.19 -7.01 -2.05
N GLY A 200 7.07 -6.27 -1.39
CA GLY A 200 8.04 -5.43 -2.07
C GLY A 200 8.98 -4.68 -1.13
N ASP A 201 9.90 -3.93 -1.73
CA ASP A 201 10.83 -3.05 -1.04
C ASP A 201 10.16 -1.75 -0.57
N PRO A 202 10.68 -1.13 0.51
CA PRO A 202 10.21 0.17 1.00
C PRO A 202 10.47 1.31 0.02
N VAL A 203 11.60 1.30 -0.68
CA VAL A 203 11.99 2.37 -1.61
C VAL A 203 12.20 1.79 -3.01
N ASN A 204 11.54 2.40 -3.98
CA ASN A 204 11.66 2.08 -5.40
C ASN A 204 11.75 3.40 -6.19
N THR A 205 11.49 3.37 -7.50
CA THR A 205 11.52 4.57 -8.37
C THR A 205 10.47 5.64 -8.07
N LYS A 206 9.59 5.44 -7.07
CA LYS A 206 8.54 6.37 -6.65
C LYS A 206 8.97 7.17 -5.42
N SER A 207 8.29 8.28 -5.15
CA SER A 207 8.65 9.21 -4.08
C SER A 207 8.22 8.78 -2.68
N SER A 208 7.38 7.74 -2.53
CA SER A 208 6.78 7.37 -1.26
C SER A 208 7.12 5.95 -0.83
N LEU A 209 7.15 5.72 0.48
CA LEU A 209 7.45 4.43 1.09
C LEU A 209 6.40 3.37 0.69
N PHE A 210 6.88 2.22 0.19
CA PHE A 210 6.09 1.07 -0.28
C PHE A 210 5.01 1.40 -1.33
N GLU A 211 5.16 2.50 -2.08
CA GLU A 211 4.05 3.04 -2.88
C GLU A 211 3.43 2.02 -3.84
N ASP A 212 4.25 1.31 -4.61
CA ASP A 212 3.79 0.28 -5.55
C ASP A 212 3.10 -0.89 -4.83
N THR A 213 3.66 -1.34 -3.69
CA THR A 213 3.15 -2.47 -2.91
C THR A 213 1.84 -2.13 -2.21
N VAL A 214 1.72 -0.91 -1.67
CA VAL A 214 0.47 -0.39 -1.09
C VAL A 214 -0.60 -0.28 -2.17
N LYS A 215 -0.27 0.31 -3.32
CA LYS A 215 -1.20 0.41 -4.46
C LYS A 215 -1.65 -0.99 -4.89
N MET A 216 -0.73 -1.90 -5.16
CA MET A 216 -1.06 -3.25 -5.62
C MET A 216 -1.93 -4.00 -4.61
N SER A 217 -1.59 -4.02 -3.33
CA SER A 217 -2.40 -4.67 -2.29
C SER A 217 -3.82 -4.10 -2.22
N LYS A 218 -3.97 -2.77 -2.26
CA LYS A 218 -5.30 -2.12 -2.32
C LYS A 218 -6.07 -2.52 -3.56
N TYR A 219 -5.46 -2.45 -4.74
CA TYR A 219 -6.12 -2.86 -5.97
C TYR A 219 -6.56 -4.33 -5.92
N LEU A 220 -5.73 -5.25 -5.43
CA LEU A 220 -6.12 -6.65 -5.26
C LEU A 220 -7.33 -6.83 -4.33
N SER A 221 -7.45 -5.99 -3.30
CA SER A 221 -8.63 -5.96 -2.42
C SER A 221 -9.90 -5.44 -3.12
N GLU A 222 -9.78 -4.68 -4.22
CA GLU A 222 -10.92 -4.12 -4.96
C GLU A 222 -11.36 -4.95 -6.16
N ILE A 223 -10.41 -5.64 -6.80
CA ILE A 223 -10.66 -6.38 -8.05
C ILE A 223 -11.00 -7.85 -7.79
N SER A 224 -10.77 -8.37 -6.59
CA SER A 224 -10.95 -9.81 -6.37
C SER A 224 -12.40 -10.27 -6.59
N HIS A 225 -12.62 -11.20 -7.54
CA HIS A 225 -13.83 -12.03 -7.57
C HIS A 225 -13.91 -12.92 -6.32
N GLY A 226 -12.75 -13.30 -5.79
CA GLY A 226 -12.58 -14.02 -4.53
C GLY A 226 -12.60 -13.10 -3.30
N HIS A 227 -12.41 -13.69 -2.12
CA HIS A 227 -12.29 -12.95 -0.86
C HIS A 227 -10.84 -12.53 -0.56
N ILE A 228 -9.87 -13.24 -1.12
CA ILE A 228 -8.44 -13.05 -0.89
C ILE A 228 -7.73 -13.15 -2.24
N THR A 229 -6.86 -12.18 -2.56
CA THR A 229 -6.05 -12.21 -3.78
C THR A 229 -4.64 -11.73 -3.51
N VAL A 230 -3.65 -12.41 -4.10
CA VAL A 230 -2.23 -12.15 -3.84
C VAL A 230 -1.42 -12.09 -5.14
N THR A 231 -0.29 -11.37 -5.11
CA THR A 231 0.68 -11.37 -6.22
C THR A 231 1.42 -12.71 -6.34
N SER A 232 2.07 -12.91 -7.48
CA SER A 232 2.94 -14.07 -7.71
C SER A 232 4.09 -14.13 -6.69
N GLU A 233 4.72 -12.98 -6.42
CA GLU A 233 5.75 -12.81 -5.37
C GLU A 233 5.28 -13.33 -3.99
N VAL A 234 4.08 -12.97 -3.55
CA VAL A 234 3.54 -13.43 -2.25
C VAL A 234 3.41 -14.95 -2.20
N LYS A 235 3.00 -15.58 -3.31
CA LYS A 235 2.91 -17.05 -3.40
C LYS A 235 4.31 -17.67 -3.30
N GLU A 236 5.28 -17.18 -4.06
CA GLU A 236 6.65 -17.73 -4.09
C GLU A 236 7.33 -17.61 -2.73
N LEU A 237 7.15 -16.48 -2.06
CA LEU A 237 7.65 -16.28 -0.69
C LEU A 237 7.00 -17.23 0.30
N PHE A 238 5.70 -17.49 0.16
CA PHE A 238 5.00 -18.39 1.06
C PHE A 238 5.54 -19.82 0.90
N GLU A 239 5.72 -20.27 -0.34
CA GLU A 239 6.33 -21.56 -0.64
C GLU A 239 7.77 -21.63 -0.09
N SER A 240 8.56 -20.57 -0.26
CA SER A 240 9.93 -20.51 0.29
C SER A 240 9.98 -20.54 1.83
N GLU A 241 9.07 -19.86 2.53
CA GLU A 241 9.03 -19.84 4.00
C GLU A 241 8.50 -21.17 4.59
N ASN A 242 7.69 -21.93 3.83
CA ASN A 242 6.97 -23.11 4.30
C ASN A 242 7.43 -24.41 3.62
N PHE A 243 8.72 -24.54 3.32
CA PHE A 243 9.32 -25.77 2.76
C PHE A 243 8.61 -26.27 1.49
N ASN A 244 8.29 -25.34 0.57
CA ASN A 244 7.55 -25.56 -0.67
C ASN A 244 6.11 -26.09 -0.50
N THR A 245 5.49 -25.79 0.65
CA THR A 245 4.05 -26.01 0.83
C THR A 245 3.26 -25.03 -0.04
N THR A 246 2.35 -25.55 -0.86
CA THR A 246 1.53 -24.73 -1.76
C THR A 246 0.54 -23.87 -0.99
N ILE A 247 0.34 -22.64 -1.45
CA ILE A 247 -0.72 -21.77 -0.96
C ILE A 247 -2.11 -22.42 -1.17
N ASP A 248 -3.04 -22.16 -0.25
CA ASP A 248 -4.41 -22.69 -0.30
C ASP A 248 -5.12 -22.27 -1.60
N LYS A 249 -5.80 -23.21 -2.27
CA LYS A 249 -6.48 -22.97 -3.56
C LYS A 249 -7.63 -21.95 -3.45
N SER A 250 -8.12 -21.68 -2.24
CA SER A 250 -9.10 -20.62 -1.99
C SER A 250 -8.53 -19.21 -2.12
N ILE A 251 -7.20 -19.06 -2.10
CA ILE A 251 -6.51 -17.79 -2.29
C ILE A 251 -6.24 -17.60 -3.79
N GLY A 252 -6.82 -16.54 -4.36
CA GLY A 252 -6.59 -16.20 -5.76
C GLY A 252 -5.17 -15.68 -5.96
N VAL A 253 -4.39 -16.32 -6.83
CA VAL A 253 -3.07 -15.83 -7.23
C VAL A 253 -3.19 -15.21 -8.61
N ILE A 254 -2.81 -13.94 -8.75
CA ILE A 254 -2.78 -13.30 -10.07
C ILE A 254 -1.55 -13.77 -10.86
N ASP A 255 -1.72 -13.98 -12.16
CA ASP A 255 -0.60 -14.34 -13.03
C ASP A 255 0.26 -13.10 -13.36
N PRO A 256 1.53 -13.29 -13.75
CA PRO A 256 2.44 -12.19 -14.04
C PRO A 256 1.96 -11.22 -15.14
N ASN A 257 1.15 -11.67 -16.11
CA ASN A 257 0.62 -10.76 -17.15
C ASN A 257 -0.52 -9.89 -16.63
N THR A 258 -1.34 -10.44 -15.72
CA THR A 258 -2.35 -9.68 -14.99
C THR A 258 -1.66 -8.65 -14.10
N GLU A 259 -0.61 -9.03 -13.37
CA GLU A 259 0.16 -8.13 -12.52
C GLU A 259 0.77 -6.97 -13.30
N LYS A 260 1.44 -7.26 -14.43
CA LYS A 260 1.96 -6.24 -15.36
C LYS A 260 0.89 -5.30 -15.89
N PHE A 261 -0.28 -5.85 -16.25
CA PHE A 261 -1.40 -5.04 -16.70
C PHE A 261 -1.93 -4.11 -15.59
N LEU A 262 -2.09 -4.62 -14.37
CA LEU A 262 -2.52 -3.82 -13.23
C LEU A 262 -1.52 -2.70 -12.93
N LYS A 263 -0.21 -2.99 -12.97
CA LYS A 263 0.81 -1.95 -12.80
C LYS A 263 0.69 -0.85 -13.83
N ALA A 264 0.63 -1.20 -15.12
CA ALA A 264 0.45 -0.23 -16.20
C ALA A 264 -0.87 0.56 -16.06
N LEU A 265 -1.95 -0.10 -15.62
CA LEU A 265 -3.23 0.54 -15.35
C LEU A 265 -3.13 1.58 -14.23
N MET A 266 -2.49 1.22 -13.11
CA MET A 266 -2.28 2.10 -11.97
C MET A 266 -1.42 3.32 -12.35
N ASP A 267 -0.29 3.09 -13.03
CA ASP A 267 0.61 4.14 -13.49
C ASP A 267 -0.07 5.12 -14.47
N TYR A 268 -0.96 4.59 -15.32
CA TYR A 268 -1.74 5.42 -16.23
C TYR A 268 -2.76 6.27 -15.47
N PHE A 269 -3.53 5.67 -14.55
CA PHE A 269 -4.54 6.40 -13.79
C PHE A 269 -3.92 7.42 -12.84
N GLU A 270 -2.76 7.16 -12.25
CA GLU A 270 -2.03 8.14 -11.43
C GLU A 270 -1.84 9.49 -12.15
N LYS A 271 -1.62 9.46 -13.47
CA LYS A 271 -1.38 10.65 -14.28
C LYS A 271 -2.65 11.25 -14.89
N GLU A 272 -3.61 10.40 -15.24
CA GLU A 272 -4.73 10.79 -16.12
C GLU A 272 -6.12 10.72 -15.46
N TRP A 273 -6.25 10.24 -14.21
CA TRP A 273 -7.57 9.96 -13.61
C TRP A 273 -8.51 11.18 -13.60
N ASN A 274 -7.97 12.36 -13.34
CA ASN A 274 -8.70 13.62 -13.28
C ASN A 274 -8.80 14.35 -14.63
N ASN A 275 -8.19 13.84 -15.69
CA ASN A 275 -8.29 14.42 -17.03
C ASN A 275 -9.73 14.29 -17.54
N PRO A 276 -10.48 15.39 -17.77
CA PRO A 276 -11.88 15.31 -18.21
C PRO A 276 -12.06 14.61 -19.56
N GLU A 277 -11.03 14.62 -20.41
CA GLU A 277 -11.05 14.00 -21.73
C GLU A 277 -10.71 12.50 -21.72
N LEU A 278 -10.37 11.94 -20.55
CA LEU A 278 -10.10 10.51 -20.43
C LEU A 278 -11.35 9.69 -20.76
N ASN A 279 -11.20 8.81 -21.76
CA ASN A 279 -12.23 7.89 -22.25
C ASN A 279 -11.57 6.54 -22.58
N VAL A 280 -12.37 5.57 -23.07
CA VAL A 280 -11.86 4.23 -23.41
C VAL A 280 -10.82 4.27 -24.52
N GLU A 281 -10.94 5.18 -25.50
CA GLU A 281 -9.97 5.35 -26.58
C GLU A 281 -8.58 5.70 -26.02
N LYS A 282 -8.51 6.75 -25.19
CA LYS A 282 -7.26 7.22 -24.58
C LYS A 282 -6.69 6.20 -23.62
N LEU A 283 -7.54 5.59 -22.78
CA LEU A 283 -7.13 4.53 -21.86
C LEU A 283 -6.52 3.34 -22.60
N SER A 284 -7.20 2.86 -23.66
CA SER A 284 -6.70 1.75 -24.47
C SER A 284 -5.36 2.08 -25.14
N ALA A 285 -5.25 3.26 -25.74
CA ALA A 285 -4.01 3.73 -26.37
C ALA A 285 -2.87 3.85 -25.34
N GLY A 286 -3.12 4.45 -24.18
CA GLY A 286 -2.13 4.60 -23.11
C GLY A 286 -1.65 3.29 -22.50
N LEU A 287 -2.48 2.25 -22.55
CA LEU A 287 -2.12 0.89 -22.12
C LEU A 287 -1.48 0.06 -23.26
N GLY A 288 -1.36 0.60 -24.47
CA GLY A 288 -0.87 -0.14 -25.64
C GLY A 288 -1.78 -1.30 -26.06
N LEU A 289 -3.09 -1.17 -25.84
CA LEU A 289 -4.08 -2.21 -26.10
C LEU A 289 -5.18 -1.74 -27.06
N SER A 290 -5.82 -2.67 -27.75
CA SER A 290 -7.09 -2.38 -28.44
C SER A 290 -8.23 -2.19 -27.43
N LYS A 291 -9.28 -1.46 -27.82
CA LYS A 291 -10.50 -1.27 -27.00
C LYS A 291 -11.12 -2.59 -26.54
N SER A 292 -11.12 -3.60 -27.41
CA SER A 292 -11.65 -4.94 -27.10
C SER A 292 -10.81 -5.65 -26.04
N GLN A 293 -9.47 -5.57 -26.13
CA GLN A 293 -8.58 -6.13 -25.12
C GLN A 293 -8.72 -5.41 -23.78
N THR A 294 -8.73 -4.07 -23.77
CA THR A 294 -8.92 -3.28 -22.54
C THR A 294 -10.26 -3.62 -21.88
N ASN A 295 -11.34 -3.66 -22.65
CA ASN A 295 -12.66 -4.01 -22.12
C ASN A 295 -12.70 -5.44 -21.56
N ARG A 296 -12.09 -6.42 -22.25
CA ARG A 296 -12.04 -7.81 -21.79
C ARG A 296 -11.26 -7.93 -20.48
N LYS A 297 -10.05 -7.37 -20.42
CA LYS A 297 -9.19 -7.41 -19.23
C LYS A 297 -9.82 -6.70 -18.04
N LEU A 298 -10.37 -5.50 -18.22
CA LEU A 298 -11.03 -4.78 -17.13
C LEU A 298 -12.27 -5.51 -16.63
N ARG A 299 -13.10 -6.06 -17.52
CA ARG A 299 -14.28 -6.83 -17.10
C ARG A 299 -13.90 -8.10 -16.36
N SER A 300 -12.92 -8.85 -16.87
CA SER A 300 -12.48 -10.09 -16.23
C SER A 300 -11.85 -9.86 -14.87
N LEU A 301 -11.31 -8.67 -14.61
CA LEU A 301 -10.69 -8.32 -13.33
C LEU A 301 -11.61 -7.57 -12.39
N THR A 302 -12.51 -6.72 -12.87
CA THR A 302 -13.19 -5.73 -12.00
C THR A 302 -14.72 -5.78 -12.08
N ASP A 303 -15.25 -6.62 -12.97
CA ASP A 303 -16.64 -6.66 -13.44
C ASP A 303 -17.16 -5.33 -14.05
N LYS A 304 -16.26 -4.37 -14.30
CA LYS A 304 -16.60 -3.05 -14.83
C LYS A 304 -16.13 -2.92 -16.27
N SER A 305 -16.95 -2.26 -17.09
CA SER A 305 -16.50 -1.71 -18.36
C SER A 305 -15.45 -0.61 -18.15
N PRO A 306 -14.63 -0.27 -19.17
CA PRO A 306 -13.66 0.82 -19.07
C PRO A 306 -14.25 2.14 -18.56
N ASN A 307 -15.42 2.55 -19.07
CA ASN A 307 -16.06 3.79 -18.63
C ASN A 307 -16.57 3.72 -17.18
N GLN A 308 -17.08 2.56 -16.75
CA GLN A 308 -17.48 2.36 -15.35
C GLN A 308 -16.27 2.38 -14.42
N PHE A 309 -15.14 1.82 -14.88
CA PHE A 309 -13.90 1.81 -14.11
C PHE A 309 -13.32 3.22 -13.96
N ILE A 310 -13.24 4.00 -15.05
CA ILE A 310 -12.84 5.42 -15.00
C ILE A 310 -13.72 6.19 -14.01
N GLN A 311 -15.04 6.01 -14.08
CA GLN A 311 -15.97 6.62 -13.14
C GLN A 311 -15.70 6.19 -11.68
N GLU A 312 -15.46 4.91 -11.43
CA GLU A 312 -15.16 4.39 -10.09
C GLU A 312 -13.88 5.05 -9.53
N VAL A 313 -12.80 5.07 -10.31
CA VAL A 313 -11.53 5.69 -9.90
C VAL A 313 -11.73 7.16 -9.54
N ARG A 314 -12.46 7.93 -10.38
CA ARG A 314 -12.74 9.34 -10.09
C ARG A 314 -13.60 9.54 -8.84
N LEU A 315 -14.61 8.68 -8.64
CA LEU A 315 -15.46 8.73 -7.44
C LEU A 315 -14.68 8.41 -6.17
N GLN A 316 -13.82 7.38 -6.18
CA GLN A 316 -12.98 7.01 -5.03
C GLN A 316 -12.01 8.15 -4.68
N ASN A 317 -11.30 8.70 -5.67
CA ASN A 317 -10.38 9.81 -5.43
C ASN A 317 -11.09 11.10 -4.93
N SER A 318 -12.36 11.29 -5.28
CA SER A 318 -13.15 12.44 -4.79
C SER A 318 -13.45 12.39 -3.28
N LEU A 319 -13.40 11.21 -2.64
CA LEU A 319 -13.80 11.02 -1.24
C LEU A 319 -12.96 11.88 -0.30
N ALA A 320 -11.64 11.94 -0.48
CA ALA A 320 -10.76 12.73 0.37
C ALA A 320 -11.11 14.23 0.34
N SER A 321 -11.38 14.78 -0.86
CA SER A 321 -11.79 16.18 -1.01
C SER A 321 -13.15 16.45 -0.36
N ILE A 322 -14.11 15.52 -0.48
CA ILE A 322 -15.42 15.62 0.19
C ILE A 322 -15.25 15.60 1.72
N LYS A 323 -14.41 14.68 2.24
CA LYS A 323 -14.13 14.55 3.68
C LYS A 323 -13.45 15.80 4.25
N SER A 324 -12.59 16.46 3.48
CA SER A 324 -11.95 17.72 3.91
C SER A 324 -12.95 18.86 4.09
N ASN A 325 -14.09 18.82 3.39
CA ASN A 325 -15.13 19.83 3.37
C ASN A 325 -14.61 21.27 3.11
N THR A 326 -13.53 21.40 2.34
CA THR A 326 -12.90 22.70 1.99
C THR A 326 -13.38 23.27 0.66
N LYS A 327 -14.04 22.45 -0.18
CA LYS A 327 -14.48 22.79 -1.54
C LYS A 327 -15.96 22.48 -1.73
N THR A 328 -16.61 23.21 -2.63
CA THR A 328 -17.98 22.92 -3.04
C THR A 328 -18.06 21.61 -3.81
N VAL A 329 -19.24 20.96 -3.79
CA VAL A 329 -19.49 19.73 -4.57
C VAL A 329 -19.21 19.93 -6.07
N SER A 330 -19.45 21.15 -6.60
CA SER A 330 -19.16 21.48 -8.00
C SER A 330 -17.66 21.52 -8.30
N GLU A 331 -16.87 22.17 -7.44
CA GLU A 331 -15.41 22.21 -7.60
C GLU A 331 -14.82 20.80 -7.51
N ILE A 332 -15.25 20.01 -6.53
CA ILE A 332 -14.81 18.62 -6.37
C ILE A 332 -15.12 17.80 -7.62
N ALA A 333 -16.30 17.98 -8.23
CA ALA A 333 -16.68 17.26 -9.44
C ALA A 333 -15.71 17.56 -10.59
N TYR A 334 -15.43 18.85 -10.85
CA TYR A 334 -14.54 19.26 -11.93
C TYR A 334 -13.09 18.83 -11.68
N GLU A 335 -12.58 18.99 -10.45
CA GLU A 335 -11.23 18.54 -10.08
C GLU A 335 -11.08 17.03 -10.15
N SER A 336 -12.17 16.28 -9.98
CA SER A 336 -12.18 14.83 -10.14
C SER A 336 -12.36 14.38 -11.60
N GLY A 337 -12.33 15.30 -12.56
CA GLY A 337 -12.43 15.00 -13.99
C GLY A 337 -13.85 14.77 -14.51
N PHE A 338 -14.90 15.12 -13.75
CA PHE A 338 -16.27 15.07 -14.27
C PHE A 338 -16.60 16.34 -15.06
N ALA A 339 -17.17 16.19 -16.26
CA ALA A 339 -17.64 17.31 -17.07
C ALA A 339 -18.91 17.99 -16.52
N SER A 340 -19.61 17.37 -15.55
CA SER A 340 -20.85 17.90 -14.99
C SER A 340 -20.99 17.55 -13.49
N PRO A 341 -21.16 18.56 -12.61
CA PRO A 341 -21.46 18.36 -11.19
C PRO A 341 -22.75 17.58 -10.94
N THR A 342 -23.75 17.75 -11.81
CA THR A 342 -25.02 17.02 -11.74
C THR A 342 -24.80 15.53 -12.01
N TYR A 343 -24.00 15.20 -13.04
CA TYR A 343 -23.65 13.81 -13.33
C TYR A 343 -22.83 13.18 -12.21
N PHE A 344 -21.82 13.90 -11.70
CA PHE A 344 -21.03 13.49 -10.53
C PHE A 344 -21.93 13.15 -9.34
N SER A 345 -22.82 14.07 -8.94
CA SER A 345 -23.69 13.88 -7.78
C SER A 345 -24.61 12.66 -7.92
N ARG A 346 -25.12 12.41 -9.13
CA ARG A 346 -25.94 11.22 -9.44
C ARG A 346 -25.12 9.93 -9.38
N ALA A 347 -23.93 9.92 -9.98
CA ALA A 347 -23.02 8.78 -9.96
C ALA A 347 -22.57 8.46 -8.54
N PHE A 348 -22.18 9.47 -7.77
CA PHE A 348 -21.80 9.36 -6.37
C PHE A 348 -22.92 8.77 -5.52
N LYS A 349 -24.14 9.34 -5.60
CA LYS A 349 -25.29 8.81 -4.86
C LYS A 349 -25.64 7.39 -5.25
N LYS A 350 -25.50 7.04 -6.53
CA LYS A 350 -25.70 5.66 -7.00
C LYS A 350 -24.65 4.71 -6.40
N ARG A 351 -23.38 5.13 -6.35
CA ARG A 351 -22.27 4.31 -5.89
C ARG A 351 -22.19 4.15 -4.37
N PHE A 352 -22.43 5.22 -3.62
CA PHE A 352 -22.25 5.27 -2.16
C PHE A 352 -23.58 5.31 -1.40
N GLY A 353 -24.72 5.34 -2.09
CA GLY A 353 -26.05 5.38 -1.49
C GLY A 353 -26.44 6.74 -0.88
N ILE A 354 -25.50 7.69 -0.78
CA ILE A 354 -25.72 9.02 -0.18
C ILE A 354 -25.18 10.12 -1.09
N SER A 355 -25.77 11.32 -1.03
CA SER A 355 -25.28 12.44 -1.83
C SER A 355 -23.91 12.92 -1.33
N PRO A 356 -23.06 13.52 -2.20
CA PRO A 356 -21.78 14.08 -1.78
C PRO A 356 -21.90 15.06 -0.61
N LYS A 357 -22.91 15.95 -0.66
CA LYS A 357 -23.19 16.93 0.41
C LYS A 357 -23.50 16.26 1.75
N LYS A 358 -24.30 15.18 1.73
CA LYS A 358 -24.62 14.45 2.95
C LYS A 358 -23.41 13.65 3.46
N PHE A 359 -22.62 13.08 2.56
CA PHE A 359 -21.38 12.38 2.90
C PHE A 359 -20.40 13.29 3.65
N ALA A 360 -20.21 14.53 3.19
CA ALA A 360 -19.33 15.51 3.86
C ALA A 360 -19.77 15.78 5.31
N ILE A 361 -21.08 15.88 5.56
CA ILE A 361 -21.65 16.12 6.89
C ILE A 361 -21.50 14.86 7.76
N ASP A 362 -22.04 13.72 7.29
CA ASP A 362 -22.08 12.46 8.06
C ASP A 362 -20.66 11.96 8.42
N TYR A 363 -19.66 12.12 7.54
CA TYR A 363 -18.28 11.69 7.83
C TYR A 363 -17.64 12.51 8.96
N THR A 364 -17.91 13.81 9.01
CA THR A 364 -17.39 14.72 10.05
C THR A 364 -17.95 14.36 11.43
N GLU A 365 -19.14 13.75 11.49
CA GLU A 365 -19.84 13.38 12.73
C GLU A 365 -19.50 11.96 13.22
N VAL A 366 -19.14 11.01 12.35
CA VAL A 366 -18.93 9.59 12.70
C VAL A 366 -17.46 9.23 13.00
N PHE A 367 -16.51 9.97 12.43
CA PHE A 367 -15.06 9.66 12.45
C PHE A 367 -14.20 10.77 13.08
N ARG A 368 -14.80 11.61 13.93
CA ARG A 368 -14.06 12.43 14.90
C ARG A 368 -13.87 11.68 16.22
#